data_AF-A0A938Z6C2-F1
#
_entry.id   AF-A0A938Z6C2-F1
#
_cell.length_a   1.000
_cell.length_b   1.000
_cell.length_c   1.000
_cell.angle_alpha   90.00
_cell.angle_beta   90.00
_cell.angle_gamma   90.00
#
_symmetry.space_group_name_H-M   'P 1'
#
loop_
_entity.id
_entity.type
_entity.pdbx_description
1 polymer ?
#
loop_
_entity_poly.entity_id
_entity_poly.type
_entity_poly.pdbx_seq_one_letter_code
_entity_poly.pdbx_strand_id
1 'polypeptide(L)'
;MSDWKQMSLFGDDEVKVARKTKEEKHLERKHNSDFGENYAFLYTATEKGNSTGVHFMMTLEDARMWCSLPVSKGNFHGVRWAYFFTTVENFFFCHWGGHAADTFKRWSDNGLWDQKISDAGLRKIGFDEAERLLRINGYLI
;
A
#
# COMPACT_ATOMS: atom_id res chain seq x y z
N MET A 1 -14.45 -60.75 -0.39
CA MET A 1 -13.10 -60.43 -0.83
C MET A 1 -13.21 -59.52 -2.04
N SER A 2 -12.82 -58.28 -1.82
CA SER A 2 -12.41 -57.18 -2.70
C SER A 2 -12.41 -57.42 -4.21
N ASP A 3 -13.07 -56.55 -4.99
CA ASP A 3 -12.35 -55.79 -6.01
C ASP A 3 -13.00 -54.43 -6.33
N TRP A 4 -12.15 -53.42 -6.40
CA TRP A 4 -12.37 -52.01 -6.11
C TRP A 4 -12.03 -51.24 -7.37
N LYS A 5 -13.04 -51.00 -8.21
CA LYS A 5 -12.98 -49.99 -9.27
C LYS A 5 -14.14 -49.02 -9.12
N GLN A 6 -14.03 -48.19 -8.09
CA GLN A 6 -14.68 -46.89 -8.08
C GLN A 6 -14.03 -46.05 -9.19
N MET A 7 -14.72 -45.96 -10.31
CA MET A 7 -14.39 -45.00 -11.36
C MET A 7 -14.52 -43.59 -10.78
N SER A 8 -13.47 -42.80 -10.99
CA SER A 8 -13.34 -41.40 -10.61
C SER A 8 -14.54 -40.58 -11.08
N LEU A 9 -15.33 -40.08 -10.14
CA LEU A 9 -16.35 -39.05 -10.32
C LEU A 9 -15.88 -37.70 -9.74
N PHE A 10 -14.58 -37.47 -9.67
CA PHE A 10 -14.05 -36.12 -9.54
C PHE A 10 -13.90 -35.60 -10.96
N GLY A 11 -14.97 -34.95 -11.43
CA GLY A 11 -14.88 -34.10 -12.61
C GLY A 11 -13.79 -33.07 -12.37
N ASP A 12 -12.92 -32.92 -13.35
CA ASP A 12 -12.02 -31.80 -13.46
C ASP A 12 -12.87 -30.52 -13.47
N ASP A 13 -13.06 -29.91 -12.29
CA ASP A 13 -13.54 -28.54 -12.18
C ASP A 13 -12.44 -27.66 -12.78
N GLU A 14 -12.45 -27.55 -14.11
CA GLU A 14 -11.78 -26.50 -14.85
C GLU A 14 -12.26 -25.18 -14.23
N VAL A 15 -11.41 -24.57 -13.40
CA VAL A 15 -11.53 -23.17 -13.02
C VAL A 15 -11.40 -22.38 -14.31
N LYS A 16 -12.52 -22.18 -15.01
CA LYS A 16 -12.61 -21.30 -16.18
C LYS A 16 -12.34 -19.90 -15.67
N VAL A 17 -11.10 -19.44 -15.87
CA VAL A 17 -10.72 -18.04 -15.71
C VAL A 17 -11.58 -17.25 -16.70
N ALA A 18 -12.73 -16.78 -16.23
CA ALA A 18 -13.65 -16.01 -17.04
C ALA A 18 -12.90 -14.81 -17.63
N ARG A 19 -12.84 -14.75 -18.97
CA ARG A 19 -12.21 -13.62 -19.65
C ARG A 19 -13.06 -12.37 -19.36
N LYS A 20 -12.54 -11.49 -18.51
CA LYS A 20 -13.19 -10.20 -18.22
C LYS A 20 -13.52 -9.46 -19.51
N THR A 21 -14.74 -8.94 -19.58
CA THR A 21 -15.23 -8.07 -20.65
C THR A 21 -14.43 -6.77 -20.70
N LYS A 22 -14.54 -6.04 -21.82
CA LYS A 22 -13.84 -4.76 -22.00
C LYS A 22 -14.31 -3.71 -20.98
N GLU A 23 -15.59 -3.74 -20.62
CA GLU A 23 -16.19 -2.84 -19.63
C GLU A 23 -15.71 -3.14 -18.21
N GLU A 24 -15.68 -4.42 -17.81
CA GLU A 24 -15.12 -4.83 -16.51
C GLU A 24 -13.65 -4.44 -16.37
N LYS A 25 -12.86 -4.61 -17.44
CA LYS A 25 -11.45 -4.17 -17.45
C LYS A 25 -11.31 -2.66 -17.36
N HIS A 26 -12.22 -1.89 -17.96
CA HIS A 26 -12.19 -0.43 -17.88
C HIS A 26 -12.58 0.05 -16.49
N LEU A 27 -13.62 -0.54 -15.90
CA LEU A 27 -14.09 -0.24 -14.55
C LEU A 27 -13.02 -0.57 -13.49
N GLU A 28 -12.35 -1.71 -13.63
CA GLU A 28 -11.23 -2.12 -12.77
C GLU A 28 -10.05 -1.14 -12.87
N ARG A 29 -9.68 -0.71 -14.08
CA ARG A 29 -8.63 0.31 -14.27
C ARG A 29 -9.00 1.63 -13.63
N LYS A 30 -10.25 2.06 -13.79
CA LYS A 30 -10.76 3.29 -13.20
C LYS A 30 -10.76 3.20 -11.67
N HIS A 31 -11.27 2.10 -11.11
CA HIS A 31 -11.27 1.85 -9.67
C HIS A 31 -9.85 1.85 -9.08
N ASN A 32 -8.89 1.23 -9.78
CA ASN A 32 -7.50 1.20 -9.32
C ASN A 32 -6.85 2.60 -9.39
N SER A 33 -7.16 3.40 -10.42
CA SER A 33 -6.74 4.80 -10.53
C SER A 33 -7.35 5.65 -9.41
N ASP A 34 -8.65 5.52 -9.14
CA ASP A 34 -9.31 6.22 -8.04
C ASP A 34 -8.65 5.87 -6.68
N PHE A 35 -8.30 4.61 -6.44
CA PHE A 35 -7.54 4.22 -5.24
C PHE A 35 -6.13 4.83 -5.23
N GLY A 36 -5.42 4.71 -6.35
CA GLY A 36 -4.05 5.18 -6.50
C GLY A 36 -3.86 6.67 -6.24
N GLU A 37 -4.86 7.47 -6.62
CA GLU A 37 -4.86 8.93 -6.46
C GLU A 37 -5.28 9.38 -5.05
N ASN A 38 -6.15 8.62 -4.37
CA ASN A 38 -6.74 9.02 -3.09
C ASN A 38 -6.01 8.48 -1.85
N TYR A 39 -5.03 7.59 -2.01
CA TYR A 39 -4.19 7.09 -0.93
C TYR A 39 -2.74 7.50 -1.12
N ALA A 40 -2.03 7.69 -0.01
CA ALA A 40 -0.65 8.14 -0.03
C ALA A 40 0.22 7.36 0.96
N PHE A 41 1.44 7.08 0.52
CA PHE A 41 2.50 6.57 1.37
C PHE A 41 3.22 7.73 2.04
N LEU A 42 3.50 7.58 3.34
CA LEU A 42 4.25 8.55 4.11
C LEU A 42 5.64 8.02 4.43
N TYR A 43 6.63 8.87 4.20
CA TYR A 43 8.04 8.56 4.44
C TYR A 43 8.71 9.78 5.07
N THR A 44 9.80 9.57 5.79
CA THR A 44 10.63 10.68 6.25
C THR A 44 11.81 10.88 5.31
N ALA A 45 12.17 12.13 5.11
CA ALA A 45 13.41 12.50 4.45
C ALA A 45 14.11 13.62 5.21
N THR A 46 15.44 13.60 5.13
CA THR A 46 16.31 14.64 5.69
C THR A 46 16.67 15.66 4.63
N GLU A 47 17.10 16.86 5.04
CA GLU A 47 17.58 17.88 4.09
C GLU A 47 18.78 17.45 3.24
N LYS A 48 19.50 16.39 3.67
CA LYS A 48 20.61 15.78 2.93
C LYS A 48 20.15 14.75 1.89
N GLY A 49 18.84 14.54 1.73
CA GLY A 49 18.27 13.59 0.78
C GLY A 49 18.17 12.14 1.28
N ASN A 50 18.59 11.85 2.53
CA ASN A 50 18.42 10.52 3.09
C ASN A 50 16.94 10.29 3.43
N SER A 51 16.35 9.24 2.86
CA SER A 51 15.02 8.74 3.22
C SER A 51 15.12 7.42 3.98
N THR A 52 14.25 7.23 4.97
CA THR A 52 14.18 5.98 5.74
C THR A 52 13.20 4.95 5.15
N GLY A 53 12.64 5.23 3.97
CA GLY A 53 11.57 4.41 3.39
C GLY A 53 10.18 4.77 3.92
N VAL A 54 9.16 4.07 3.41
CA VAL A 54 7.77 4.28 3.77
C VAL A 54 7.47 3.70 5.15
N HIS A 55 6.79 4.48 5.99
CA HIS A 55 6.44 4.12 7.36
C HIS A 55 5.00 3.63 7.52
N PHE A 56 4.05 4.18 6.74
CA PHE A 56 2.64 3.80 6.76
C PHE A 56 1.90 4.45 5.58
N MET A 57 0.63 4.07 5.41
CA MET A 57 -0.28 4.64 4.42
C MET A 57 -1.39 5.43 5.11
N MET A 58 -1.95 6.43 4.41
CA MET A 58 -3.14 7.19 4.82
C MET A 58 -3.96 7.54 3.58
N THR A 59 -5.14 8.12 3.80
CA THR A 59 -5.81 8.88 2.74
C THR A 59 -4.92 10.08 2.34
N LEU A 60 -5.06 10.56 1.11
CA LEU A 60 -4.32 11.72 0.64
C LEU A 60 -4.65 12.98 1.47
N GLU A 61 -5.90 13.11 1.91
CA GLU A 61 -6.33 14.21 2.77
C GLU A 61 -5.63 14.17 4.13
N ASP A 62 -5.64 13.03 4.81
CA ASP A 62 -4.96 12.84 6.08
C ASP A 62 -3.45 13.01 5.95
N ALA A 63 -2.86 12.54 4.85
CA ALA A 63 -1.43 12.70 4.60
C ALA A 63 -1.02 14.18 4.47
N ARG A 64 -1.83 14.98 3.77
CA ARG A 64 -1.65 16.44 3.67
C ARG A 64 -1.77 17.10 5.05
N MET A 65 -2.77 16.71 5.84
CA MET A 65 -2.94 17.20 7.20
C MET A 65 -1.73 16.84 8.06
N TRP A 66 -1.32 15.58 8.11
CA TRP A 66 -0.16 15.12 8.87
C TRP A 66 1.11 15.90 8.55
N CYS A 67 1.45 16.05 7.26
CA CYS A 67 2.65 16.78 6.82
C CYS A 67 2.59 18.29 7.11
N SER A 68 1.42 18.85 7.41
CA SER A 68 1.28 20.24 7.85
C SER A 68 1.54 20.44 9.35
N LEU A 69 1.41 19.37 10.15
CA LEU A 69 1.55 19.45 11.61
C LEU A 69 3.00 19.73 12.04
N PRO A 70 3.21 20.47 13.14
CA PRO A 70 4.55 20.68 13.68
C PRO A 70 5.27 19.39 14.08
N VAL A 71 4.53 18.38 14.51
CA VAL A 71 5.08 17.09 14.98
C VAL A 71 5.66 16.22 13.86
N SER A 72 5.30 16.50 12.61
CA SER A 72 5.74 15.74 11.44
C SER A 72 7.07 16.23 10.87
N LYS A 73 7.77 17.12 11.58
CA LYS A 73 9.09 17.63 11.24
C LYS A 73 9.92 17.92 12.48
N GLY A 74 11.25 17.96 12.32
CA GLY A 74 12.15 18.23 13.43
C GLY A 74 13.62 18.33 13.03
N ASN A 75 14.46 18.26 14.06
CA ASN A 75 15.92 18.23 13.93
C ASN A 75 16.46 17.02 14.68
N PHE A 76 17.31 16.23 14.01
CA PHE A 76 18.01 15.11 14.61
C PHE A 76 19.52 15.30 14.41
N HIS A 77 20.27 15.47 15.49
CA HIS A 77 21.70 15.81 15.47
C HIS A 77 22.05 16.98 14.53
N GLY A 78 21.23 18.03 14.54
CA GLY A 78 21.42 19.23 13.71
C GLY A 78 21.02 19.05 12.24
N VAL A 79 20.50 17.88 11.85
CA VAL A 79 19.97 17.63 10.50
C VAL A 79 18.45 17.77 10.52
N ARG A 80 17.90 18.62 9.65
CA ARG A 80 16.46 18.77 9.50
C ARG A 80 15.85 17.53 8.87
N TRP A 81 14.72 17.10 9.41
CA TRP A 81 13.89 16.02 8.85
C TRP A 81 12.42 16.42 8.82
N ALA A 82 11.68 15.88 7.86
CA ALA A 82 10.23 16.02 7.77
C ALA A 82 9.60 14.77 7.17
N TYR A 83 8.32 14.59 7.44
CA TYR A 83 7.46 13.68 6.68
C TYR A 83 7.11 14.30 5.33
N PHE A 84 7.16 13.45 4.32
CA PHE A 84 6.68 13.70 2.98
C PHE A 84 5.68 12.61 2.63
N PHE A 85 4.87 12.87 1.61
CA PHE A 85 3.94 11.90 1.09
C PHE A 85 4.04 11.83 -0.43
N THR A 86 3.70 10.67 -0.98
CA THR A 86 3.46 10.47 -2.42
C THR A 86 2.20 9.65 -2.58
N THR A 87 1.40 9.93 -3.60
CA THR A 87 0.25 9.08 -3.93
C THR A 87 0.71 7.67 -4.26
N VAL A 88 -0.14 6.68 -4.01
CA VAL A 88 0.14 5.28 -4.35
C VAL A 88 0.41 5.16 -5.85
N GLU A 89 -0.40 5.79 -6.69
CA GLU A 89 -0.20 5.76 -8.14
C GLU A 89 1.18 6.33 -8.53
N ASN A 90 1.54 7.50 -8.01
CA ASN A 90 2.83 8.12 -8.33
C ASN A 90 4.01 7.28 -7.83
N PHE A 91 3.87 6.64 -6.67
CA PHE A 91 4.90 5.74 -6.14
C PHE A 91 5.15 4.58 -7.09
N PHE A 92 4.10 3.88 -7.53
CA PHE A 92 4.24 2.74 -8.43
C PHE A 92 4.64 3.14 -9.84
N PHE A 93 4.19 4.31 -10.33
CA PHE A 93 4.62 4.87 -11.61
C PHE A 93 6.12 5.18 -11.62
N CYS A 94 6.63 5.85 -10.56
CA CYS A 94 8.03 6.22 -10.46
C CYS A 94 8.97 5.04 -10.16
N HIS A 95 8.51 4.04 -9.40
CA HIS A 95 9.35 2.93 -8.92
C HIS A 95 9.15 1.59 -9.66
N TRP A 96 8.40 1.59 -10.77
CA TRP A 96 8.30 0.49 -11.75
C TRP A 96 7.91 -0.89 -11.18
N GLY A 97 7.13 -0.95 -10.10
CA GLY A 97 6.52 -2.19 -9.55
C GLY A 97 7.47 -3.30 -9.04
N GLY A 98 8.64 -3.49 -9.66
CA GLY A 98 9.60 -4.54 -9.34
C GLY A 98 10.33 -4.32 -8.02
N HIS A 99 10.45 -3.07 -7.57
CA HIS A 99 11.00 -2.74 -6.24
C HIS A 99 9.92 -2.51 -5.19
N ALA A 100 8.65 -2.43 -5.58
CA ALA A 100 7.58 -2.16 -4.64
C ALA A 100 7.46 -3.31 -3.62
N ALA A 101 7.41 -4.56 -4.09
CA ALA A 101 7.38 -5.75 -3.24
C ALA A 101 8.55 -5.81 -2.23
N ASP A 102 9.76 -5.44 -2.65
CA ASP A 102 10.92 -5.40 -1.75
C ASP A 102 10.95 -4.16 -0.84
N THR A 103 10.27 -3.09 -1.25
CA THR A 103 10.03 -1.92 -0.40
C THR A 103 9.15 -2.34 0.79
N PHE A 104 8.07 -3.11 0.55
CA PHE A 104 7.20 -3.62 1.62
C PHE A 104 7.90 -4.62 2.55
N LYS A 105 8.88 -5.41 2.08
CA LYS A 105 9.68 -6.29 2.97
C LYS A 105 10.54 -5.52 3.97
N ARG A 106 10.79 -4.24 3.74
CA ARG A 106 11.58 -3.35 4.61
C ARG A 106 10.71 -2.36 5.39
N TRP A 107 9.39 -2.48 5.28
CA TRP A 107 8.45 -1.72 6.08
C TRP A 107 8.62 -2.11 7.55
N SER A 108 9.01 -1.14 8.36
CA SER A 108 9.16 -1.30 9.80
C SER A 108 8.36 -0.19 10.46
N ASP A 109 7.35 -0.61 11.20
CA ASP A 109 6.45 0.24 11.93
C ASP A 109 6.56 -0.20 13.38
N ASN A 110 7.21 0.64 14.17
CA ASN A 110 7.43 0.41 15.58
C ASN A 110 6.34 1.08 16.44
N GLY A 111 5.26 1.58 15.82
CA GLY A 111 4.14 2.24 16.51
C GLY A 111 4.49 3.59 17.14
N LEU A 112 5.71 4.11 16.94
CA LEU A 112 6.20 5.33 17.61
C LEU A 112 5.30 6.56 17.33
N TRP A 113 4.59 6.55 16.21
CA TRP A 113 3.78 7.67 15.75
C TRP A 113 2.28 7.49 15.98
N ASP A 114 1.83 6.32 16.41
CA ASP A 114 0.41 5.94 16.42
C ASP A 114 -0.41 6.84 17.34
N GLN A 115 0.09 7.07 18.55
CA GLN A 115 -0.59 7.96 19.50
C GLN A 115 -0.70 9.38 18.93
N LYS A 116 0.37 9.90 18.32
CA LYS A 116 0.39 11.27 17.76
C LYS A 116 -0.54 11.40 16.55
N ILE A 117 -0.63 10.36 15.73
CA ILE A 117 -1.54 10.30 14.59
C ILE A 117 -2.99 10.30 15.09
N SER A 118 -3.29 9.47 16.09
CA SER A 118 -4.61 9.40 16.72
C SER A 118 -4.99 10.71 17.40
N ASP A 119 -4.07 11.36 18.11
CA ASP A 119 -4.29 12.64 18.80
C ASP A 119 -4.58 13.77 17.78
N ALA A 120 -4.05 13.66 16.57
CA ALA A 120 -4.34 14.57 15.48
C ALA A 120 -5.70 14.30 14.79
N GLY A 121 -6.44 13.26 15.23
CA GLY A 121 -7.70 12.84 14.62
C GLY A 121 -7.55 12.17 13.26
N LEU A 122 -6.33 11.72 12.91
CA LEU A 122 -6.03 11.13 11.61
C LEU A 122 -6.04 9.60 11.71
N ARG A 123 -6.36 8.94 10.58
CA ARG A 123 -6.36 7.48 10.51
C ARG A 123 -5.09 6.97 9.83
N LYS A 124 -4.25 6.27 10.59
CA LYS A 124 -3.19 5.44 10.04
C LYS A 124 -3.77 4.19 9.40
N ILE A 125 -3.26 3.84 8.23
CA ILE A 125 -3.46 2.52 7.61
C ILE A 125 -2.17 1.75 7.86
N GLY A 126 -2.27 0.77 8.76
CA GLY A 126 -1.17 -0.12 9.12
C GLY A 126 -0.77 -1.03 7.96
N PHE A 127 0.36 -1.72 8.10
CA PHE A 127 0.94 -2.50 7.02
C PHE A 127 0.06 -3.62 6.49
N ASP A 128 -0.54 -4.42 7.37
CA ASP A 128 -1.40 -5.54 6.97
C ASP A 128 -2.65 -5.04 6.18
N GLU A 129 -3.18 -3.89 6.57
CA GLU A 129 -4.30 -3.27 5.86
C GLU A 129 -3.83 -2.67 4.53
N ALA A 130 -2.69 -1.97 4.52
CA ALA A 130 -2.13 -1.38 3.31
C ALA A 130 -1.80 -2.46 2.26
N GLU A 131 -1.15 -3.56 2.64
CA GLU A 131 -0.84 -4.66 1.74
C GLU A 131 -2.11 -5.26 1.13
N ARG A 132 -3.13 -5.49 1.97
CA ARG A 132 -4.43 -6.00 1.50
C ARG A 132 -5.08 -5.05 0.49
N LEU A 133 -5.10 -3.76 0.79
CA LEU A 133 -5.68 -2.74 -0.10
C LEU A 133 -4.92 -2.68 -1.43
N LEU A 134 -3.60 -2.76 -1.40
CA LEU A 134 -2.76 -2.76 -2.60
C LEU A 134 -2.98 -4.02 -3.46
N ARG A 135 -3.15 -5.20 -2.85
CA ARG A 135 -3.46 -6.45 -3.58
C ARG A 135 -4.84 -6.39 -4.24
N ILE A 136 -5.86 -5.95 -3.51
CA ILE A 136 -7.24 -5.84 -4.03
C ILE A 136 -7.31 -4.85 -5.20
N ASN A 137 -6.50 -3.79 -5.17
CA ASN A 137 -6.44 -2.78 -6.22
C ASN A 137 -5.35 -3.06 -7.29
N GLY A 138 -4.80 -4.28 -7.33
CA GLY A 138 -3.90 -4.72 -8.40
C GLY A 138 -2.51 -4.07 -8.42
N TYR A 139 -2.10 -3.41 -7.34
CA TYR A 139 -0.76 -2.84 -7.16
C TYR A 139 0.26 -3.89 -6.69
N LEU A 140 -0.21 -4.95 -6.03
CA LEU A 140 0.59 -6.08 -5.61
C LEU A 140 0.02 -7.39 -6.18
N ILE A 141 0.92 -8.26 -6.65
CA ILE A 141 0.61 -9.61 -7.15
C ILE A 141 0.76 -10.61 -6.01
#